data_AF-W1Y173-F1
#
_entry.id   AF-W1Y173-F1
#
_cell.length_a   1.000
_cell.length_b   1.000
_cell.length_c   1.000
_cell.angle_alpha   90.00
_cell.angle_beta   90.00
_cell.angle_gamma   90.00
#
_symmetry.space_group_name_H-M   'P 1'
#
loop_
_entity.id
_entity.type
_entity.pdbx_description
1 polymer ?
#
loop_
_entity_poly.entity_id
_entity_poly.type
_entity_poly.pdbx_seq_one_letter_code
_entity_poly.pdbx_strand_id
1 'polypeptide(L)'
;NERLGTHATKTRGMVRGGGRKPWKQKGTGRARAGSSRSPIWIGGGTTFGPQPRSYYKAMPRKARRLAVKSALSDKVNNSELYVLEEITL
;
A
#
# COMPACT_ATOMS: atom_id res chain seq x y z
N ASN A 1 -6.69 9.67 -5.51
CA ASN A 1 -5.48 8.99 -4.97
C ASN A 1 -5.15 9.57 -3.59
N GLU A 2 -6.08 9.52 -2.64
CA GLU A 2 -5.92 10.16 -1.32
C GLU A 2 -5.37 9.18 -0.26
N ARG A 3 -4.98 7.98 -0.68
CA ARG A 3 -4.47 6.93 0.20
C ARG A 3 -3.02 7.23 0.59
N LEU A 4 -2.77 7.37 1.90
CA LEU A 4 -1.45 7.65 2.47
C LEU A 4 -0.45 6.49 2.35
N GLY A 5 -0.92 5.25 2.50
CA GLY A 5 -0.08 4.07 2.30
C GLY A 5 1.03 3.86 3.32
N THR A 6 0.80 4.20 4.59
CA THR A 6 1.79 4.16 5.69
C THR A 6 1.88 2.82 6.44
N HIS A 7 1.31 1.75 5.89
CA HIS A 7 1.28 0.45 6.56
C HIS A 7 2.55 -0.36 6.27
N ALA A 8 3.10 -1.01 7.30
CA ALA A 8 4.31 -1.82 7.20
C ALA A 8 4.21 -3.11 8.02
N THR A 9 4.91 -4.15 7.58
CA THR A 9 5.08 -5.41 8.34
C THR A 9 6.56 -5.80 8.38
N LYS A 10 6.97 -6.56 9.40
CA LYS A 10 8.36 -7.02 9.53
C LYS A 10 8.59 -8.27 8.70
N THR A 11 9.52 -8.21 7.76
CA THR A 11 10.03 -9.41 7.07
C THR A 11 10.93 -10.22 8.00
N ARG A 12 11.30 -11.45 7.63
CA ARG A 12 12.22 -12.29 8.44
C ARG A 12 13.53 -11.60 8.82
N GLY A 13 13.99 -10.65 8.00
CA GLY A 13 15.21 -9.88 8.25
C GLY A 13 15.04 -8.77 9.29
N MET A 14 13.82 -8.23 9.42
CA MET A 14 13.46 -7.13 10.32
C MET A 14 13.00 -7.62 11.70
N VAL A 15 12.61 -8.89 11.84
CA VAL A 15 12.28 -9.49 13.14
C VAL A 15 13.55 -9.62 13.98
N ARG A 16 13.48 -9.17 15.25
CA ARG A 16 14.56 -9.25 16.23
C ARG A 16 14.87 -10.71 16.58
N GLY A 17 16.15 -11.05 16.68
CA GLY A 17 16.63 -12.41 16.98
C GLY A 17 17.17 -13.14 15.74
N GLY A 18 17.33 -14.46 15.85
CA GLY A 18 17.93 -15.28 14.79
C GLY A 18 19.47 -15.15 14.71
N GLY A 19 20.08 -15.81 13.73
CA GLY A 19 21.55 -15.83 13.53
C GLY A 19 22.17 -17.21 13.80
N ARG A 20 21.61 -17.96 14.75
CA ARG A 20 21.97 -19.36 15.00
C ARG A 20 20.90 -20.30 14.40
N LYS A 21 21.35 -21.35 13.72
CA LYS A 21 20.46 -22.42 13.24
C LYS A 21 19.82 -23.12 14.45
N PRO A 22 18.48 -23.31 14.50
CA PRO A 22 17.82 -23.89 15.68
C PRO A 22 18.33 -25.27 16.08
N TRP A 23 18.69 -26.12 15.11
CA TRP A 23 19.32 -27.42 15.33
C TRP A 23 20.17 -27.84 14.13
N LYS A 24 21.01 -28.88 14.32
CA LYS A 24 21.86 -29.48 13.28
C LYS A 24 21.04 -29.99 12.09
N GLN A 25 21.65 -30.06 10.90
CA GLN A 25 20.94 -30.36 9.64
C GLN A 25 20.34 -31.79 9.56
N LYS A 26 20.94 -32.77 10.24
CA LYS A 26 20.52 -34.19 10.23
C LYS A 26 20.70 -34.81 11.64
N GLY A 27 20.04 -35.94 11.89
CA GLY A 27 20.21 -36.72 13.12
C GLY A 27 19.48 -36.17 14.35
N THR A 28 18.37 -35.45 14.15
CA THR A 28 17.51 -34.91 15.22
C THR A 28 16.07 -35.42 15.18
N GLY A 29 15.65 -36.14 14.13
CA GLY A 29 14.26 -36.57 13.92
C GLY A 29 13.26 -35.44 13.60
N ARG A 30 13.69 -34.18 13.64
CA ARG A 30 12.86 -33.00 13.38
C ARG A 30 12.97 -32.55 11.92
N ALA A 31 11.94 -31.85 11.41
CA ALA A 31 12.02 -31.15 10.13
C ALA A 31 13.22 -30.19 10.09
N ARG A 32 13.76 -29.89 8.91
CA ARG A 32 14.94 -28.99 8.80
C ARG A 32 14.53 -27.54 9.06
N ALA A 33 15.26 -26.85 9.93
CA ALA A 33 15.07 -25.42 10.18
C ALA A 33 16.36 -24.63 9.92
N GLY A 34 16.21 -23.46 9.29
CA GLY A 34 17.32 -22.54 9.02
C GLY A 34 17.43 -21.40 10.02
N SER A 35 16.29 -20.87 10.47
CA SER A 35 16.22 -19.74 11.39
C SER A 35 14.94 -19.81 12.21
N SER A 36 15.00 -19.37 13.47
CA SER A 36 13.81 -19.17 14.31
C SER A 36 12.91 -18.03 13.81
N ARG A 37 13.40 -17.16 12.92
CA ARG A 37 12.63 -16.05 12.30
C ARG A 37 11.85 -16.46 11.04
N SER A 38 11.81 -17.75 10.73
CA SER A 38 11.08 -18.26 9.56
C SER A 38 9.61 -17.86 9.62
N PRO A 39 8.97 -17.45 8.51
CA PRO A 39 7.54 -17.10 8.49
C PRO A 39 6.61 -18.25 8.87
N ILE A 40 7.10 -19.50 8.81
CA ILE A 40 6.36 -20.70 9.20
C ILE A 40 6.28 -20.82 10.74
N TRP A 41 7.18 -20.15 11.47
CA TRP A 41 7.26 -20.24 12.93
C TRP A 41 6.43 -19.16 13.60
N ILE A 42 5.88 -19.47 14.78
CA ILE A 42 5.20 -18.50 15.64
C ILE A 42 6.20 -17.41 16.05
N GLY A 43 5.80 -16.14 15.88
CA GLY A 43 6.68 -14.98 16.10
C GLY A 43 7.73 -14.77 15.00
N GLY A 44 7.66 -15.52 13.90
CA GLY A 44 8.47 -15.33 12.70
C GLY A 44 8.10 -14.08 11.89
N GLY A 45 8.85 -13.82 10.83
CA GLY A 45 8.56 -12.69 9.93
C GLY A 45 7.36 -12.93 9.02
N THR A 46 6.82 -11.88 8.40
CA THR A 46 5.78 -12.00 7.37
C THR A 46 6.41 -12.04 5.98
N THR A 47 6.01 -12.99 5.12
CA THR A 47 6.63 -13.19 3.80
C THR A 47 6.35 -12.04 2.83
N PHE A 48 5.07 -11.71 2.63
CA PHE A 48 4.63 -10.66 1.68
C PHE A 48 3.60 -9.73 2.33
N GLY A 49 3.97 -9.18 3.49
CA GLY A 49 3.15 -8.18 4.17
C GLY A 49 3.18 -6.83 3.47
N PRO A 50 2.22 -5.92 3.76
CA PRO A 50 2.22 -4.57 3.24
C PRO A 50 3.52 -3.83 3.61
N GLN A 51 4.00 -3.03 2.67
CA GLN A 51 5.09 -2.07 2.87
C GLN A 51 4.63 -0.68 2.46
N PRO A 52 5.21 0.39 3.04
CA PRO A 52 4.85 1.74 2.68
C PRO A 52 5.07 1.97 1.18
N ARG A 53 4.04 2.47 0.49
CA ARG A 53 4.08 2.68 -0.96
C ARG A 53 3.21 3.85 -1.38
N SER A 54 3.57 4.45 -2.50
CA SER A 54 2.74 5.45 -3.16
C SER A 54 1.57 4.80 -3.92
N TYR A 55 0.39 5.39 -3.79
CA TYR A 55 -0.81 5.05 -4.57
C TYR A 55 -1.04 6.02 -5.73
N TYR A 56 -0.04 6.85 -6.07
CA TYR A 56 -0.14 7.80 -7.16
C TYR A 56 -0.36 7.10 -8.50
N LYS A 57 -1.41 7.52 -9.22
CA LYS A 57 -1.68 7.14 -10.61
C LYS A 57 -1.46 8.35 -11.49
N ALA A 58 -0.52 8.25 -12.43
CA ALA A 58 -0.25 9.31 -13.38
C ALA A 58 -1.42 9.46 -14.37
N MET A 59 -1.78 10.70 -14.70
CA MET A 59 -2.77 11.01 -15.73
C MET A 59 -2.22 12.06 -16.70
N PRO A 60 -2.32 11.85 -18.02
CA PRO A 60 -1.92 12.84 -19.03
C PRO A 60 -2.61 14.19 -18.81
N ARG A 61 -1.87 15.29 -19.06
CA ARG A 61 -2.38 16.65 -18.86
C ARG A 61 -3.63 16.94 -19.70
N LYS A 62 -3.68 16.45 -20.94
CA LYS A 62 -4.83 16.63 -21.84
C LYS A 62 -6.07 15.93 -21.30
N ALA A 63 -5.94 14.67 -20.85
CA ALA A 63 -7.05 13.90 -20.26
C ALA A 63 -7.60 14.56 -18.99
N ARG A 64 -6.73 15.10 -18.13
CA ARG A 64 -7.13 15.82 -16.91
C ARG A 64 -7.97 17.06 -17.23
N ARG A 65 -7.54 17.86 -18.21
CA ARG A 65 -8.27 19.05 -18.66
C ARG A 65 -9.62 18.68 -19.28
N LEU A 66 -9.65 17.61 -20.06
CA LEU A 66 -10.88 17.11 -20.67
C LEU A 66 -11.89 16.68 -19.61
N ALA A 67 -11.46 15.95 -18.57
CA ALA A 67 -12.33 15.52 -17.49
C ALA A 67 -13.01 16.70 -16.78
N VAL A 68 -12.27 17.77 -16.48
CA VAL A 68 -12.83 18.99 -15.86
C VAL A 68 -13.84 19.67 -16.79
N LYS A 69 -13.50 19.84 -18.07
CA LYS A 69 -14.43 20.43 -19.06
C LYS A 69 -15.72 19.62 -19.17
N SER A 70 -15.59 18.29 -19.27
CA SER A 70 -16.72 17.38 -19.36
C SER A 70 -17.62 17.48 -18.12
N ALA A 71 -17.04 17.52 -16.93
CA ALA A 71 -17.81 17.65 -15.69
C ALA A 71 -18.57 18.97 -15.61
N LEU A 72 -17.94 20.08 -16.03
CA LEU A 72 -18.61 21.39 -16.06
C LEU A 72 -19.74 21.44 -17.09
N SER A 73 -19.51 20.92 -18.29
CA SER A 73 -20.53 20.84 -19.33
C SER A 73 -21.73 20.00 -18.88
N ASP A 74 -21.50 18.90 -18.16
CA ASP A 74 -22.56 18.06 -17.61
C ASP A 74 -23.40 18.83 -16.56
N LYS A 75 -22.75 19.58 -15.66
CA LYS A 75 -23.45 20.45 -14.69
C LYS A 75 -24.30 21.53 -15.35
N VAL A 76 -23.84 22.10 -16.47
CA VAL A 76 -24.64 23.07 -17.26
C VAL A 76 -25.86 22.39 -17.88
N ASN A 77 -25.68 21.22 -18.51
CA ASN A 77 -26.77 20.49 -19.15
C ASN A 77 -27.86 20.07 -18.15
N ASN A 78 -27.45 19.74 -16.91
CA ASN A 78 -28.37 19.36 -15.84
C ASN A 78 -28.91 20.57 -15.04
N SER A 79 -28.61 21.80 -15.47
CA SER A 79 -29.04 23.04 -14.78
C SER A 79 -28.61 23.12 -13.31
N GLU A 80 -27.47 22.50 -12.96
CA GLU A 80 -26.89 22.47 -11.61
C GLU A 80 -25.76 23.52 -11.42
N LEU A 81 -25.45 24.28 -12.47
CA LEU A 81 -24.42 25.33 -12.46
C LEU A 81 -25.07 26.71 -12.48
N TYR A 82 -24.83 27.49 -11.43
CA TYR A 82 -25.28 28.87 -11.30
C TYR A 82 -24.11 29.83 -11.43
N VAL A 83 -24.30 30.90 -12.18
CA VAL A 83 -23.34 32.01 -12.30
C VAL A 83 -23.96 33.21 -11.60
N LEU A 84 -23.28 33.71 -10.58
CA LEU A 84 -23.67 34.89 -9.82
C LEU A 84 -22.66 36.01 -10.10
N GLU A 85 -23.13 37.24 -10.15
CA GLU A 85 -22.27 38.41 -10.40
C GLU A 85 -21.47 38.80 -9.14
N GLU A 86 -22.08 38.67 -7.96
CA GLU A 86 -21.44 38.95 -6.69
C GLU A 86 -21.91 37.95 -5.61
N ILE A 87 -20.99 37.50 -4.76
CA ILE A 87 -21.28 36.75 -3.53
C ILE A 87 -20.75 37.59 -2.38
N THR A 88 -21.65 38.20 -1.61
CA THR A 88 -21.37 38.88 -0.35
C THR A 88 -21.76 37.96 0.82
N LEU A 89 -21.01 38.06 1.92
CA LEU A 89 -21.18 37.26 3.14
C LEU A 89 -22.12 37.94 4.13
#